data_AF-A0A369KDZ2-F1
#
_entry.id   AF-A0A369KDZ2-F1
#
_cell.length_a   1.000
_cell.length_b   1.000
_cell.length_c   1.000
_cell.angle_alpha   90.00
_cell.angle_beta   90.00
_cell.angle_gamma   90.00
#
_symmetry.space_group_name_H-M   'P 1'
#
loop_
_entity.id
_entity.type
_entity.pdbx_description
1 polymer ?
#
loop_
_entity_poly.entity_id
_entity_poly.type
_entity_poly.pdbx_seq_one_letter_code
_entity_poly.pdbx_strand_id
1 'polypeptide(L)'
;MSENPTPVVYPLEQVLAVKKRRAEIAEREMHEKQNILLQEREQLLYIKKQRDQVKQHHIDKLNQLRSILDREARTNALQRARNYVDLVAERLRTEEERVQKQQHQVDTAEAAFEMARQVWLQRRKEVEKIEKHRKEWLQIAWKEFRKEEAKYIEEVGTLIYMSVRARSKGEGSPDEIVLF
;
A
#
# COMPACT_ATOMS: atom_id res chain seq x y z
N MET A 1 19.68 11.30 -24.28
CA MET A 1 20.40 10.14 -23.71
C MET A 1 19.98 8.94 -24.52
N SER A 2 20.90 8.38 -25.31
CA SER A 2 20.64 7.24 -26.18
C SER A 2 20.34 6.02 -25.33
N GLU A 3 19.09 5.58 -25.30
CA GLU A 3 18.74 4.26 -24.82
C GLU A 3 19.37 3.26 -25.79
N ASN A 4 20.53 2.70 -25.43
CA ASN A 4 21.01 1.50 -26.08
C ASN A 4 19.92 0.44 -25.87
N PRO A 5 19.26 -0.07 -26.93
CA PRO A 5 18.25 -1.09 -26.75
C PRO A 5 18.95 -2.31 -26.15
N THR A 6 18.63 -2.63 -24.90
CA THR A 6 19.10 -3.87 -24.29
C THR A 6 18.61 -5.02 -25.17
N PRO A 7 19.49 -5.89 -25.67
CA PRO A 7 19.11 -6.94 -26.63
C PRO A 7 18.09 -7.94 -26.05
N VAL A 8 17.97 -7.97 -24.73
CA VAL A 8 17.08 -8.84 -23.98
C VAL A 8 16.03 -8.00 -23.26
N VAL A 9 14.79 -8.04 -23.77
CA VAL A 9 13.63 -7.33 -23.19
C VAL A 9 12.72 -8.33 -22.47
N TYR A 10 12.32 -8.00 -21.24
CA TYR A 10 11.43 -8.86 -20.46
C TYR A 10 10.02 -8.93 -21.08
N PRO A 11 9.49 -10.12 -21.42
CA PRO A 11 8.22 -10.24 -22.15
C PRO A 11 7.01 -9.72 -21.38
N LEU A 12 7.06 -9.71 -20.05
CA LEU A 12 5.93 -9.31 -19.20
C LEU A 12 6.11 -7.92 -18.58
N GLU A 13 6.87 -7.03 -19.23
CA GLU A 13 7.12 -5.67 -18.73
C GLU A 13 5.81 -4.86 -18.62
N GLN A 14 4.91 -5.00 -19.59
CA GLN A 14 3.59 -4.34 -19.55
C GLN A 14 2.74 -4.83 -18.37
N VAL A 15 2.81 -6.13 -18.07
CA VAL A 15 2.11 -6.72 -16.92
C VAL A 15 2.69 -6.19 -15.62
N LEU A 16 4.02 -6.10 -15.51
CA LEU A 16 4.69 -5.50 -14.35
C LEU A 16 4.25 -4.04 -14.16
N ALA A 17 4.23 -3.24 -15.22
CA ALA A 17 3.80 -1.84 -15.16
C ALA A 17 2.35 -1.70 -14.69
N VAL A 18 1.43 -2.52 -15.21
CA VAL A 18 0.03 -2.54 -14.75
C VAL A 18 -0.07 -2.94 -13.27
N LYS A 19 0.70 -3.93 -12.82
CA LYS A 19 0.68 -4.35 -11.42
C LYS A 19 1.24 -3.30 -10.46
N LYS A 20 2.31 -2.60 -10.86
CA LYS A 20 2.86 -1.46 -10.10
C LYS A 20 1.81 -0.36 -9.95
N ARG A 21 1.18 0.05 -11.06
CA ARG A 21 0.07 1.03 -11.01
C ARG A 21 -1.07 0.59 -10.10
N ARG A 22 -1.48 -0.67 -10.14
CA ARG A 22 -2.53 -1.21 -9.25
C ARG A 22 -2.11 -1.18 -7.78
N ALA A 23 -0.84 -1.46 -7.47
CA ALA A 23 -0.31 -1.38 -6.11
C ALA A 23 -0.28 0.08 -5.62
N GLU A 24 0.13 1.03 -6.47
CA GLU A 24 0.12 2.47 -6.16
C GLU A 24 -1.31 2.99 -5.92
N ILE A 25 -2.29 2.57 -6.72
CA ILE A 25 -3.69 2.94 -6.50
C ILE A 25 -4.17 2.40 -5.14
N ALA A 26 -3.89 1.13 -4.84
CA ALA A 26 -4.26 0.52 -3.57
C ALA A 26 -3.55 1.19 -2.37
N GLU A 27 -2.32 1.69 -2.56
CA GLU A 27 -1.60 2.46 -1.53
C GLU A 27 -2.27 3.81 -1.26
N ARG A 28 -2.68 4.53 -2.31
CA ARG A 28 -3.43 5.78 -2.17
C ARG A 28 -4.76 5.55 -1.46
N GLU A 29 -5.53 4.54 -1.88
CA GLU A 29 -6.79 4.18 -1.23
C GLU A 29 -6.59 3.85 0.25
N MET A 30 -5.54 3.08 0.59
CA MET A 30 -5.20 2.77 1.98
C MET A 30 -4.89 4.02 2.80
N HIS A 31 -4.11 4.95 2.26
CA HIS A 31 -3.81 6.23 2.92
C HIS A 31 -5.04 7.13 3.06
N GLU A 32 -5.92 7.18 2.07
CA GLU A 32 -7.18 7.91 2.17
C GLU A 32 -8.05 7.34 3.30
N LYS A 33 -8.19 6.01 3.40
CA LYS A 33 -8.93 5.38 4.50
C LYS A 33 -8.27 5.58 5.85
N GLN A 34 -6.93 5.60 5.89
CA GLN A 34 -6.17 5.92 7.11
C GLN A 34 -6.50 7.33 7.61
N ASN A 35 -6.51 8.31 6.70
CA ASN A 35 -6.82 9.70 7.05
C ASN A 35 -8.25 9.85 7.57
N ILE A 36 -9.21 9.16 6.94
CA ILE A 36 -10.61 9.14 7.43
C ILE A 36 -10.66 8.54 8.84
N LEU A 37 -10.00 7.40 9.09
CA LEU A 37 -9.96 6.77 10.42
C LEU A 37 -9.38 7.72 11.47
N LEU A 38 -8.33 8.47 11.15
CA LEU A 38 -7.74 9.46 12.05
C LEU A 38 -8.72 10.59 12.37
N GLN A 39 -9.40 11.13 11.35
CA GLN A 39 -10.42 12.17 11.53
C GLN A 39 -11.57 11.70 12.42
N GLU A 40 -12.09 10.49 12.18
CA GLU A 40 -13.18 9.92 12.99
C GLU A 40 -12.74 9.68 14.44
N ARG A 41 -11.48 9.27 14.67
CA ARG A 41 -10.91 9.11 16.02
C ARG A 41 -10.75 10.45 16.74
N GLU A 42 -10.32 11.49 16.05
CA GLU A 42 -10.23 12.85 16.60
C GLU A 42 -11.62 13.38 16.97
N GLN A 43 -12.63 13.18 16.12
CA GLN A 43 -14.02 13.54 16.41
C GLN A 43 -14.56 12.78 17.62
N LEU A 44 -14.27 11.48 17.73
CA LEU A 44 -14.64 10.68 18.90
C LEU A 44 -14.03 11.22 20.19
N LEU A 45 -12.75 11.65 20.16
CA LEU A 45 -12.11 12.27 21.31
C LEU A 45 -12.79 13.59 21.69
N TYR A 46 -13.15 14.41 20.72
CA TYR A 46 -13.88 15.66 20.95
C TYR A 46 -15.25 15.40 21.59
N ILE A 47 -16.04 14.47 21.06
CA ILE A 47 -17.37 14.12 21.59
C ILE A 47 -17.24 13.50 22.99
N LYS A 48 -16.23 12.65 23.24
CA LYS A 48 -15.97 12.10 24.58
C LYS A 48 -15.69 13.20 25.60
N LYS A 49 -14.93 14.24 25.24
CA LYS A 49 -14.70 15.39 26.11
C LYS A 49 -16.00 16.15 26.43
N GLN A 50 -16.87 16.36 25.44
CA GLN A 50 -18.18 17.00 25.66
C GLN A 50 -19.04 16.17 26.62
N ARG A 51 -19.10 14.85 26.41
CA ARG A 51 -19.81 13.92 27.30
C ARG A 51 -19.24 13.94 28.73
N ASP A 52 -17.92 13.99 28.88
CA ASP A 52 -17.28 14.08 30.21
C ASP A 52 -17.61 15.40 30.93
N GLN A 53 -17.70 16.52 30.20
CA GLN A 53 -18.15 17.80 30.78
C GLN A 53 -19.60 17.73 31.27
N VAL A 54 -20.50 17.16 30.47
CA VAL A 54 -21.92 16.99 30.85
C VAL A 54 -22.04 16.02 32.02
N LYS A 55 -21.24 14.95 32.05
CA LYS A 55 -21.20 13.99 33.16
C LYS A 55 -20.74 14.66 34.45
N GLN A 56 -19.70 15.48 34.40
CA GLN A 56 -19.24 16.24 35.56
C GLN A 56 -20.34 17.19 36.06
N HIS A 57 -20.99 17.91 35.14
CA HIS A 57 -22.11 18.78 35.49
C HIS A 57 -23.26 18.01 36.15
N HIS A 58 -23.57 16.80 35.69
CA HIS A 58 -24.57 15.93 36.30
C HIS A 58 -24.20 15.53 37.73
N ILE A 59 -22.95 15.12 37.96
CA ILE A 59 -22.42 14.78 39.29
C ILE A 59 -22.50 15.99 40.22
N ASP A 60 -22.13 17.18 39.75
CA ASP A 60 -22.20 18.41 40.54
C ASP A 60 -23.65 18.73 40.94
N LYS A 61 -24.63 18.50 40.04
CA LYS A 61 -26.06 18.68 40.33
C LYS A 61 -26.61 17.65 41.31
N LEU A 62 -26.15 16.40 41.24
CA LEU A 62 -26.48 15.38 42.24
C LEU A 62 -25.91 15.75 43.62
N ASN A 63 -24.68 16.24 43.69
CA ASN A 63 -24.08 16.71 44.93
C ASN A 63 -24.84 17.92 45.50
N GLN A 64 -25.27 18.85 44.65
CA GLN A 64 -26.14 19.96 45.06
C GLN A 64 -27.47 19.44 45.63
N LEU A 65 -28.12 18.49 44.95
CA LEU A 65 -29.37 17.89 45.44
C LEU A 65 -29.19 17.20 46.80
N ARG A 66 -28.09 16.45 46.97
CA ARG A 66 -27.74 15.80 48.25
C ARG A 66 -27.58 16.82 49.37
N SER A 67 -26.84 17.91 49.11
CA SER A 67 -26.67 18.98 50.10
C SER A 67 -27.98 19.70 50.48
N ILE A 68 -28.97 19.72 49.58
CA ILE A 68 -30.31 20.28 49.84
C ILE A 68 -31.14 19.32 50.70
N LEU A 69 -31.02 18.01 50.48
CA LEU A 69 -31.67 16.98 51.29
C LEU A 69 -31.13 16.99 52.73
N ASP A 70 -29.81 17.09 52.90
CA ASP A 70 -29.14 17.14 54.20
C ASP A 70 -29.52 18.38 55.03
N ARG A 71 -30.05 19.43 54.38
CA ARG A 71 -30.48 20.70 55.02
C ARG A 71 -31.98 20.77 55.33
N GLU A 72 -32.73 19.67 55.20
CA GLU A 72 -34.20 19.59 55.43
C GLU A 72 -34.98 20.71 54.71
N ALA A 73 -34.68 20.95 53.43
CA ALA A 73 -35.26 22.05 52.68
C ALA A 73 -36.74 21.84 52.29
N ARG A 74 -37.46 22.95 52.07
CA ARG A 74 -38.88 22.99 51.64
C ARG A 74 -39.11 22.17 50.36
N THR A 75 -40.25 21.48 50.28
CA THR A 75 -40.68 20.60 49.17
C THR A 75 -40.51 21.22 47.77
N ASN A 76 -40.79 22.52 47.62
CA ASN A 76 -40.67 23.23 46.33
C ASN A 76 -39.23 23.44 45.84
N ALA A 77 -38.24 23.53 46.75
CA ALA A 77 -36.83 23.63 46.36
C ALA A 77 -36.29 22.27 45.91
N LEU A 78 -36.73 21.20 46.58
CA LEU A 78 -36.37 19.83 46.26
C LEU A 78 -36.92 19.40 44.88
N GLN A 79 -38.19 19.70 44.60
CA GLN A 79 -38.81 19.41 43.29
C GLN A 79 -38.09 20.13 42.15
N ARG A 80 -37.72 21.41 42.32
CA ARG A 80 -36.94 22.15 41.31
C ARG A 80 -35.59 21.50 41.06
N ALA A 81 -34.85 21.18 42.13
CA ALA A 81 -33.55 20.54 42.01
C ALA A 81 -33.63 19.17 41.32
N ARG A 82 -34.64 18.36 41.64
CA ARG A 82 -34.90 17.07 40.97
C ARG A 82 -35.16 17.22 39.47
N ASN A 83 -36.06 18.13 39.09
CA ASN A 83 -36.36 18.39 37.68
C ASN A 83 -35.11 18.81 36.88
N TYR A 84 -34.22 19.59 37.50
CA TYR A 84 -32.95 19.96 36.88
C TYR A 84 -31.99 18.78 36.74
N VAL A 85 -31.91 17.90 37.74
CA VAL A 85 -31.11 16.67 37.66
C VAL A 85 -31.62 15.77 36.53
N ASP A 86 -32.94 15.60 36.41
CA ASP A 86 -33.57 14.81 35.36
C ASP A 86 -33.29 15.40 33.97
N LEU A 87 -33.38 16.73 33.81
CA LEU A 87 -33.02 17.41 32.56
C LEU A 87 -31.55 17.20 32.18
N VAL A 88 -30.64 17.25 33.14
CA VAL A 88 -29.21 17.01 32.89
C VAL A 88 -28.93 15.53 32.60
N ALA A 89 -29.68 14.61 33.20
CA ALA A 89 -29.59 13.17 32.90
C ALA A 89 -30.00 12.88 31.43
N GLU A 90 -31.08 13.50 30.94
CA GLU A 90 -31.50 13.37 29.53
C GLU A 90 -30.44 13.93 28.57
N ARG A 91 -29.79 15.05 28.94
CA ARG A 91 -28.65 15.59 28.18
C ARG A 91 -27.47 14.63 28.17
N LEU A 92 -27.13 14.04 29.32
CA LEU A 92 -26.05 13.07 29.40
C LEU A 92 -26.32 11.84 28.52
N ARG A 93 -27.55 11.31 28.57
CA ARG A 93 -27.99 10.21 27.71
C ARG A 93 -27.85 10.55 26.23
N THR A 94 -28.26 11.76 25.84
CA THR A 94 -28.12 12.24 24.45
C THR A 94 -26.65 12.28 24.01
N GLU A 95 -25.74 12.75 24.88
CA GLU A 95 -24.30 12.76 24.57
C GLU A 95 -23.71 11.34 24.55
N GLU A 96 -24.18 10.43 25.39
CA GLU A 96 -23.76 9.01 25.36
C GLU A 96 -24.18 8.33 24.05
N GLU A 97 -25.41 8.58 23.58
CA GLU A 97 -25.86 8.11 22.27
C GLU A 97 -25.02 8.68 21.11
N ARG A 98 -24.57 9.94 21.21
CA ARG A 98 -23.64 10.53 20.24
C ARG A 98 -22.27 9.85 20.26
N VAL A 99 -21.72 9.56 21.44
CA VAL A 99 -20.47 8.80 21.57
C VAL A 99 -20.61 7.42 20.93
N GLN A 100 -21.72 6.71 21.18
CA GLN A 100 -21.95 5.38 20.59
C GLN A 100 -22.06 5.45 19.07
N LYS A 101 -22.81 6.41 18.52
CA LYS A 101 -22.91 6.63 17.07
C LYS A 101 -21.55 6.90 16.44
N GLN A 102 -20.75 7.77 17.05
CA GLN A 102 -19.40 8.07 16.58
C GLN A 102 -18.47 6.87 16.69
N GLN A 103 -18.59 6.06 17.75
CA GLN A 103 -17.82 4.84 17.91
C GLN A 103 -18.11 3.86 16.77
N HIS A 104 -19.38 3.68 16.40
CA HIS A 104 -19.74 2.84 15.25
C HIS A 104 -19.16 3.37 13.92
N GLN A 105 -19.06 4.69 13.74
CA GLN A 105 -18.40 5.27 12.57
C GLN A 105 -16.90 4.98 12.56
N VAL A 106 -16.23 5.09 13.72
CA VAL A 106 -14.82 4.70 13.88
C VAL A 106 -14.62 3.23 13.56
N ASP A 107 -15.47 2.34 14.09
CA ASP A 107 -15.38 0.89 13.85
C ASP A 107 -15.56 0.56 12.36
N THR A 108 -16.50 1.25 11.70
CA THR A 108 -16.73 1.11 10.25
C THR A 108 -15.53 1.60 9.44
N ALA A 109 -14.95 2.75 9.81
CA ALA A 109 -13.76 3.29 9.18
C ALA A 109 -12.53 2.39 9.39
N GLU A 110 -12.41 1.78 10.56
CA GLU A 110 -11.33 0.84 10.90
C GLU A 110 -11.43 -0.45 10.07
N ALA A 111 -12.64 -1.02 9.95
CA ALA A 111 -12.89 -2.14 9.06
C ALA A 111 -12.57 -1.79 7.59
N ALA A 112 -12.95 -0.60 7.13
CA ALA A 112 -12.63 -0.13 5.77
C ALA A 112 -11.12 0.03 5.54
N PHE A 113 -10.39 0.57 6.53
CA PHE A 113 -8.94 0.69 6.48
C PHE A 113 -8.26 -0.68 6.42
N GLU A 114 -8.67 -1.64 7.26
CA GLU A 114 -8.05 -2.98 7.24
C GLU A 114 -8.33 -3.73 5.93
N MET A 115 -9.54 -3.60 5.37
CA MET A 115 -9.81 -4.14 4.02
C MET A 115 -8.89 -3.53 2.97
N ALA A 116 -8.73 -2.20 2.94
CA ALA A 116 -7.83 -1.52 2.01
C ALA A 116 -6.37 -1.94 2.21
N ARG A 117 -5.93 -2.09 3.47
CA ARG A 117 -4.59 -2.55 3.83
C ARG A 117 -4.32 -3.99 3.36
N GLN A 118 -5.29 -4.89 3.50
CA GLN A 118 -5.17 -6.27 2.99
C GLN A 118 -5.06 -6.30 1.46
N VAL A 119 -5.87 -5.51 0.76
CA VAL A 119 -5.79 -5.37 -0.70
C VAL A 119 -4.42 -4.86 -1.12
N TRP A 120 -3.93 -3.78 -0.51
CA TRP A 120 -2.60 -3.24 -0.78
C TRP A 120 -1.50 -4.29 -0.57
N LEU A 121 -1.54 -5.01 0.56
CA LEU A 121 -0.57 -6.08 0.85
C LEU A 121 -0.59 -7.18 -0.22
N GLN A 122 -1.78 -7.58 -0.66
CA GLN A 122 -1.94 -8.56 -1.73
C GLN A 122 -1.35 -8.06 -3.05
N ARG A 123 -1.64 -6.81 -3.44
CA ARG A 123 -1.10 -6.21 -4.68
C ARG A 123 0.42 -6.08 -4.61
N ARG A 124 0.98 -5.73 -3.46
CA ARG A 124 2.42 -5.65 -3.24
C ARG A 124 3.10 -7.02 -3.41
N LYS A 125 2.54 -8.08 -2.81
CA LYS A 125 3.00 -9.47 -3.02
C LYS A 125 2.96 -9.88 -4.49
N GLU A 126 1.93 -9.48 -5.23
CA GLU A 126 1.85 -9.76 -6.67
C GLU A 126 2.96 -9.06 -7.46
N VAL A 127 3.29 -7.81 -7.13
CA VAL A 127 4.40 -7.06 -7.76
C VAL A 127 5.73 -7.75 -7.45
N GLU A 128 6.01 -8.04 -6.18
CA GLU A 128 7.24 -8.71 -5.75
C GLU A 128 7.44 -10.06 -6.47
N LYS A 129 6.35 -10.82 -6.66
CA LYS A 129 6.40 -12.08 -7.40
C LYS A 129 6.83 -11.87 -8.87
N ILE A 130 6.29 -10.87 -9.55
CA ILE A 130 6.67 -10.59 -10.95
C ILE A 130 8.08 -10.01 -11.03
N GLU A 131 8.50 -9.18 -10.07
CA GLU A 131 9.87 -8.66 -10.04
C GLU A 131 10.90 -9.77 -9.86
N LYS A 132 10.62 -10.73 -8.97
CA LYS A 132 11.44 -11.92 -8.82
C LYS A 132 11.55 -12.70 -10.14
N HIS A 133 10.41 -12.98 -10.78
CA HIS A 133 10.38 -13.67 -12.07
C HIS A 133 11.14 -12.89 -13.17
N ARG A 134 10.99 -11.56 -13.23
CA ARG A 134 11.74 -10.70 -14.16
C ARG A 134 13.24 -10.85 -13.98
N LYS A 135 13.71 -10.84 -12.73
CA LYS A 135 15.13 -11.00 -12.41
C LYS A 135 15.65 -12.37 -12.86
N GLU A 136 14.92 -13.44 -12.57
CA GLU A 136 15.26 -14.81 -12.97
C GLU A 136 15.26 -14.97 -14.50
N TRP A 137 14.23 -14.45 -15.17
CA TRP A 137 14.12 -14.50 -16.64
C TRP A 137 15.26 -13.75 -17.31
N LEU A 138 15.56 -12.53 -16.87
CA LEU A 138 16.68 -11.75 -17.42
C LEU A 138 18.00 -12.50 -17.24
N GLN A 139 18.23 -13.13 -16.08
CA GLN A 139 19.44 -13.90 -15.86
C GLN A 139 19.58 -15.08 -16.83
N ILE A 140 18.49 -15.80 -17.12
CA ILE A 140 18.49 -16.91 -18.08
C ILE A 140 18.68 -16.40 -19.49
N ALA A 141 17.91 -15.38 -19.89
CA ALA A 141 17.97 -14.82 -21.23
C ALA A 141 19.35 -14.22 -21.56
N TRP A 142 20.02 -13.59 -20.59
CA TRP A 142 21.41 -13.14 -20.74
C TRP A 142 22.41 -14.30 -20.87
N LYS A 143 22.22 -15.41 -20.14
CA LYS A 143 23.06 -16.60 -20.29
C LYS A 143 22.92 -17.20 -21.69
N GLU A 144 21.70 -17.26 -22.20
CA GLU A 144 21.40 -17.84 -23.50
C GLU A 144 21.88 -16.95 -24.64
N PHE A 145 21.68 -15.63 -24.54
CA PHE A 145 22.25 -14.67 -25.47
C PHE A 145 23.79 -14.80 -25.57
N ARG A 146 24.49 -14.93 -24.43
CA ARG A 146 25.94 -15.13 -24.42
C ARG A 146 26.38 -16.45 -25.04
N LYS A 147 25.62 -17.53 -24.88
CA LYS A 147 25.91 -18.81 -25.53
C LYS A 147 25.77 -18.70 -27.04
N GLU A 148 24.75 -17.99 -27.50
CA GLU A 148 24.50 -17.78 -28.93
C GLU A 148 25.55 -16.87 -29.56
N GLU A 149 25.94 -15.80 -28.87
CA GLU A 149 27.06 -14.93 -29.26
C GLU A 149 28.38 -15.70 -29.34
N ALA A 150 28.68 -16.55 -28.35
CA ALA A 150 29.88 -17.39 -28.38
C ALA A 150 29.90 -18.36 -29.57
N LYS A 151 28.77 -19.01 -29.88
CA LYS A 151 28.64 -19.86 -31.07
C LYS A 151 28.87 -19.06 -32.35
N TYR A 152 28.28 -17.88 -32.46
CA TYR A 152 28.45 -17.02 -33.63
C TYR A 152 29.92 -16.60 -33.82
N ILE A 153 30.61 -16.25 -32.74
CA ILE A 153 32.04 -15.91 -32.76
C ILE A 153 32.87 -17.12 -33.22
N GLU A 154 32.57 -18.32 -32.74
CA GLU A 154 33.25 -19.56 -33.13
C GLU A 154 33.04 -19.91 -34.61
N GLU A 155 31.81 -19.80 -35.10
CA GLU A 155 31.45 -20.00 -36.51
C GLU A 155 32.16 -19.00 -37.42
N VAL A 156 32.12 -17.70 -37.07
CA VAL A 156 32.82 -16.65 -37.81
C VAL A 156 34.34 -16.88 -37.78
N GLY A 157 34.90 -17.24 -36.62
CA GLY A 157 36.32 -17.57 -36.48
C GLY A 157 36.73 -18.74 -37.37
N THR A 158 35.90 -19.77 -37.44
CA THR A 158 36.11 -20.94 -38.31
C THR A 158 36.06 -20.56 -39.79
N LEU A 159 35.07 -19.75 -40.21
CA LEU A 159 34.96 -19.25 -41.58
C LEU A 159 36.17 -18.39 -41.98
N ILE A 160 36.62 -17.51 -41.09
CA ILE A 160 37.83 -16.69 -41.30
C ILE A 160 39.05 -17.61 -41.49
N TYR A 161 39.25 -18.57 -40.57
CA TYR A 161 40.36 -19.52 -40.66
C TYR A 161 40.35 -20.33 -41.98
N MET A 162 39.19 -20.87 -42.36
CA MET A 162 39.02 -21.59 -43.63
C MET A 162 39.35 -20.71 -44.84
N SER A 163 38.90 -19.46 -44.83
CA SER A 163 39.15 -18.52 -45.93
C SER A 163 40.63 -18.16 -46.07
N VAL A 164 41.35 -17.95 -44.96
CA VAL A 164 42.80 -17.67 -44.95
C VAL A 164 43.57 -18.89 -45.45
N ARG A 165 43.21 -20.08 -44.99
CA ARG A 165 43.85 -21.34 -45.41
C ARG A 165 43.63 -21.67 -46.89
N ALA A 166 42.47 -21.33 -47.44
CA ALA A 166 42.19 -21.51 -48.87
C ALA A 166 43.06 -20.59 -49.73
N ARG A 167 43.27 -19.33 -49.32
CA ARG A 167 44.16 -18.39 -50.02
C ARG A 167 45.63 -18.85 -49.99
N SER A 168 46.13 -19.27 -48.84
CA SER A 168 47.53 -19.71 -48.72
C SER A 168 47.84 -21.02 -49.47
N LYS A 169 46.85 -21.89 -49.67
CA LYS A 169 47.00 -23.08 -50.54
C LYS A 169 46.91 -22.75 -52.04
N GLY A 170 46.28 -21.64 -52.43
CA GLY A 170 46.27 -21.14 -53.80
C GLY A 170 47.61 -20.54 -54.25
N GLU A 171 48.49 -20.19 -53.32
CA GLU A 171 49.83 -19.64 -53.58
C GLU A 171 50.93 -20.73 -53.65
N GLY A 172 50.55 -22.00 -53.71
CA GLY A 172 51.48 -23.15 -53.67
C GLY A 172 51.17 -24.22 -54.70
N SER A 173 51.09 -23.87 -55.99
CA SER A 173 51.32 -24.81 -57.10
C SER A 173 52.19 -24.14 -58.15
N PRO A 174 53.43 -24.61 -58.38
CA PRO A 174 54.28 -24.12 -59.44
C PRO A 174 53.74 -24.64 -60.78
N ASP A 175 53.38 -23.72 -61.67
CA ASP A 175 53.14 -24.06 -63.07
C ASP A 175 54.48 -24.47 -63.71
N GLU A 176 54.83 -25.75 -63.59
CA GLU A 176 55.57 -26.46 -64.62
C GLU A 176 54.69 -26.54 -65.87
N ILE A 177 54.72 -25.50 -66.70
CA ILE A 177 54.42 -25.64 -68.13
C ILE A 177 55.50 -24.87 -68.89
N VAL A 178 56.61 -25.55 -69.15
CA VAL A 178 57.40 -25.31 -70.36
C VAL A 178 57.49 -26.65 -71.08
N LEU A 179 56.55 -26.87 -72.00
CA LEU A 179 56.66 -27.87 -73.05
C LEU A 179 56.67 -27.15 -74.39
N PHE A 180 57.85 -27.20 -75.01
CA PHE A 180 58.23 -26.86 -76.39
C PHE A 180 58.24 -25.38 -76.80
#